data_AF-A0A6G3Z801-F1
#
_entry.id   AF-A0A6G3Z801-F1
#
_cell.length_a   1.000
_cell.length_b   1.000
_cell.length_c   1.000
_cell.angle_alpha   90.00
_cell.angle_beta   90.00
_cell.angle_gamma   90.00
#
_symmetry.space_group_name_H-M   'P 1'
#
loop_
_entity.id
_entity.type
_entity.pdbx_description
1 polymer ?
#
loop_
_entity_poly.entity_id
_entity_poly.type
_entity_poly.pdbx_seq_one_letter_code
_entity_poly.pdbx_strand_id
1 'polypeptide(L)'
;IETLTQQMRQQIPQLLETGYYLDRRTVEEREQRNIFAAAWAEVDAAIAPFLGEWLALEESLAIFPTSTRGKACIIDNYLEGSKFYLGHVVNGKVYTDRYTVLTVDGDFLGSTSVYNNEANLYAYAHPHPLINPEVAAFHIDSVPSTFAENYPDVMQPFQAAGCLTDLPE
;
A
#
# COMPACT_ATOMS: atom_id res chain seq x y z
N ILE A 1 8.64 12.52 23.55
CA ILE A 1 7.49 12.01 22.77
C ILE A 1 8.08 11.02 21.79
N GLU A 2 7.73 9.75 21.93
CA GLU A 2 8.18 8.70 21.02
C GLU A 2 7.50 8.86 19.66
N THR A 3 8.24 8.70 18.57
CA THR A 3 7.67 8.85 17.22
C THR A 3 6.98 7.57 16.78
N LEU A 4 6.00 7.65 15.89
CA LEU A 4 5.30 6.48 15.33
C LEU A 4 6.27 5.47 14.71
N THR A 5 7.31 5.95 14.03
CA THR A 5 8.40 5.12 13.49
C THR A 5 9.13 4.35 14.59
N GLN A 6 9.37 4.97 15.75
CA GLN A 6 10.06 4.32 16.86
C GLN A 6 9.19 3.24 17.52
N GLN A 7 7.89 3.48 17.66
CA GLN A 7 6.95 2.45 18.14
C GLN A 7 6.89 1.25 17.19
N MET A 8 6.84 1.50 15.87
CA MET A 8 6.89 0.43 14.87
C MET A 8 8.18 -0.37 14.95
N ARG A 9 9.34 0.30 15.04
CA ARG A 9 10.64 -0.38 15.21
C ARG A 9 10.70 -1.33 16.41
N GLN A 10 10.02 -0.97 17.50
CA GLN A 10 9.96 -1.83 18.69
C GLN A 10 9.09 -3.07 18.48
N GLN A 11 8.09 -3.00 17.61
CA GLN A 11 7.19 -4.12 17.31
C GLN A 11 7.75 -5.07 16.25
N ILE A 12 8.58 -4.57 15.31
CA ILE A 12 9.13 -5.37 14.20
C ILE A 12 9.71 -6.73 14.65
N PRO A 13 10.57 -6.82 15.70
CA PRO A 13 11.10 -8.11 16.13
C PRO A 13 10.01 -9.13 16.50
N GLN A 14 8.98 -8.69 17.22
CA GLN A 14 7.86 -9.54 17.62
C GLN A 14 7.01 -9.97 16.42
N LEU A 15 6.80 -9.06 15.46
CA LEU A 15 6.09 -9.38 14.21
C LEU A 15 6.84 -10.44 13.41
N LEU A 16 8.17 -10.35 13.33
CA LEU A 16 9.00 -11.34 12.64
C LEU A 16 8.97 -12.71 13.32
N GLU A 17 8.89 -12.78 14.65
CA GLU A 17 8.78 -14.05 15.40
C GLU A 17 7.49 -14.83 15.09
N THR A 18 6.41 -14.14 14.68
CA THR A 18 5.15 -14.81 14.32
C THR A 18 5.26 -15.66 13.04
N GLY A 19 6.26 -15.40 12.19
CA GLY A 19 6.41 -16.03 10.88
C GLY A 19 5.43 -15.55 9.80
N TYR A 20 4.49 -14.67 10.15
CA TYR A 20 3.54 -14.09 9.18
C TYR A 20 4.17 -13.04 8.27
N TYR A 21 5.20 -12.35 8.78
CA TYR A 21 5.94 -11.30 8.06
C TYR A 21 7.25 -11.81 7.46
N LEU A 22 7.31 -13.09 7.06
CA LEU A 22 8.46 -13.59 6.32
C LEU A 22 8.44 -13.04 4.89
N ASP A 23 9.57 -12.56 4.40
CA ASP A 23 9.72 -12.17 3.00
C ASP A 23 9.60 -13.41 2.10
N ARG A 24 8.48 -13.50 1.37
CA ARG A 24 8.19 -14.60 0.43
C ARG A 24 8.41 -14.19 -1.02
N ARG A 25 8.86 -12.97 -1.28
CA ARG A 25 9.07 -12.48 -2.63
C ARG A 25 10.20 -13.23 -3.31
N THR A 26 10.03 -13.49 -4.61
CA THR A 26 11.14 -13.96 -5.45
C THR A 26 12.17 -12.84 -5.67
N VAL A 27 13.28 -13.16 -6.34
CA VAL A 27 14.26 -12.13 -6.74
C VAL A 27 13.61 -11.20 -7.76
N GLU A 28 12.87 -11.76 -8.71
CA GLU A 28 12.20 -11.04 -9.80
C GLU A 28 11.14 -10.08 -9.26
N GLU A 29 10.34 -10.50 -8.28
CA GLU A 29 9.34 -9.62 -7.65
C GLU A 29 10.00 -8.44 -6.93
N ARG A 30 11.12 -8.67 -6.25
CA ARG A 30 11.88 -7.57 -5.60
C ARG A 30 12.45 -6.62 -6.62
N GLU A 31 13.02 -7.13 -7.71
CA GLU A 31 13.57 -6.31 -8.79
C GLU A 31 12.47 -5.50 -9.48
N GLN A 32 11.34 -6.10 -9.82
CA GLN A 32 10.23 -5.41 -10.47
C GLN A 32 9.68 -4.28 -9.58
N ARG A 33 9.48 -4.53 -8.27
CA ARG A 33 9.07 -3.49 -7.32
C ARG A 33 10.10 -2.36 -7.27
N ASN A 34 11.38 -2.70 -7.15
CA ASN A 34 12.45 -1.70 -7.04
C ASN A 34 12.61 -0.86 -8.29
N ILE A 35 12.49 -1.45 -9.48
CA ILE A 35 12.52 -0.73 -10.76
C ILE A 35 11.35 0.26 -10.83
N PHE A 36 10.15 -0.19 -10.48
CA PHE A 36 8.96 0.66 -10.47
C PHE A 36 9.11 1.85 -9.52
N ALA A 37 9.51 1.58 -8.26
CA ALA A 37 9.72 2.63 -7.27
C ALA A 37 10.85 3.59 -7.65
N ALA A 38 11.95 3.09 -8.24
CA ALA A 38 13.07 3.91 -8.69
C ALA A 38 12.69 4.81 -9.87
N ALA A 39 11.93 4.30 -10.85
CA ALA A 39 11.46 5.11 -11.96
C ALA A 39 10.55 6.25 -11.48
N TRP A 40 9.64 5.95 -10.55
CA TRP A 40 8.77 6.97 -9.94
C TRP A 40 9.52 7.93 -9.02
N ALA A 41 10.66 7.56 -8.45
CA ALA A 41 11.47 8.46 -7.63
C ALA A 41 12.00 9.67 -8.43
N GLU A 42 12.24 9.51 -9.74
CA GLU A 42 12.65 10.61 -10.63
C GLU A 42 11.52 11.62 -10.88
N VAL A 43 10.26 11.18 -10.80
CA VAL A 43 9.08 12.02 -11.05
C VAL A 43 8.51 12.60 -9.76
N ASP A 44 8.44 11.77 -8.71
CA ASP A 44 7.92 12.07 -7.39
C ASP A 44 8.64 11.26 -6.31
N ALA A 45 9.82 11.75 -5.92
CA ALA A 45 10.64 11.16 -4.86
C ALA A 45 9.91 11.04 -3.50
N ALA A 46 8.86 11.83 -3.25
CA ALA A 46 8.17 11.83 -1.97
C ALA A 46 7.31 10.58 -1.79
N ILE A 47 6.68 10.09 -2.86
CA ILE A 47 5.83 8.90 -2.80
C ILE A 47 6.56 7.60 -3.08
N ALA A 48 7.66 7.64 -3.84
CA ALA A 48 8.42 6.45 -4.26
C ALA A 48 8.68 5.40 -3.15
N PRO A 49 9.03 5.77 -1.89
CA PRO A 49 9.25 4.78 -0.83
C PRO A 49 8.01 3.96 -0.46
N PHE A 50 6.81 4.48 -0.75
CA PHE A 50 5.53 3.87 -0.41
C PHE A 50 5.00 2.96 -1.52
N LEU A 51 5.52 3.07 -2.75
CA LEU A 51 4.95 2.39 -3.91
C LEU A 51 5.16 0.87 -3.84
N GLY A 52 4.09 0.13 -4.11
CA GLY A 52 4.04 -1.32 -3.98
C GLY A 52 2.75 -1.81 -3.32
N GLU A 53 2.57 -3.13 -3.34
CA GLU A 53 1.53 -3.80 -2.55
C GLU A 53 2.11 -4.31 -1.25
N TRP A 54 1.70 -3.74 -0.13
CA TRP A 54 2.19 -4.10 1.20
C TRP A 54 1.31 -5.18 1.83
N LEU A 55 1.89 -6.25 2.35
CA LEU A 55 1.13 -7.38 2.86
C LEU A 55 1.13 -7.44 4.40
N ALA A 56 0.00 -7.84 4.95
CA ALA A 56 -0.15 -8.29 6.34
C ALA A 56 -0.87 -9.64 6.38
N LEU A 57 -1.32 -10.09 7.55
CA LEU A 57 -1.84 -11.46 7.75
C LEU A 57 -3.03 -11.79 6.84
N GLU A 58 -4.02 -10.89 6.75
CA GLU A 58 -5.29 -11.11 6.05
C GLU A 58 -5.73 -9.89 5.23
N GLU A 59 -4.81 -8.95 5.01
CA GLU A 59 -5.07 -7.73 4.26
C GLU A 59 -3.83 -7.28 3.48
N SER A 60 -4.07 -6.54 2.40
CA SER A 60 -3.03 -5.87 1.63
C SER A 60 -3.36 -4.42 1.40
N LEU A 61 -2.33 -3.58 1.35
CA LEU A 61 -2.44 -2.15 1.11
C LEU A 61 -1.57 -1.80 -0.11
N ALA A 62 -2.23 -1.61 -1.25
CA ALA A 62 -1.59 -1.26 -2.51
C ALA A 62 -1.55 0.25 -2.69
N ILE A 63 -0.34 0.81 -2.81
CA ILE A 63 -0.11 2.25 -2.95
C ILE A 63 0.40 2.55 -4.35
N PHE A 64 -0.41 3.30 -5.10
CA PHE A 64 -0.16 3.69 -6.47
C PHE A 64 0.22 5.18 -6.55
N PRO A 65 1.10 5.55 -7.49
CA PRO A 65 1.33 6.95 -7.81
C PRO A 65 0.08 7.55 -8.47
N THR A 66 0.03 8.89 -8.51
CA THR A 66 -0.98 9.62 -9.26
C THR A 66 -0.33 10.60 -10.23
N SER A 67 -1.11 11.11 -11.18
CA SER A 67 -0.69 12.24 -12.03
C SER A 67 -0.36 13.53 -11.26
N THR A 68 -0.73 13.62 -9.97
CA THR A 68 -0.44 14.77 -9.12
C THR A 68 0.66 14.45 -8.11
N ARG A 69 1.78 15.19 -8.17
CA ARG A 69 2.89 15.04 -7.22
C ARG A 69 2.45 15.18 -5.76
N GLY A 70 3.05 14.37 -4.89
CA GLY A 70 2.78 14.30 -3.46
C GLY A 70 1.43 13.68 -3.12
N LYS A 71 0.72 13.07 -4.08
CA LYS A 71 -0.52 12.33 -3.82
C LYS A 71 -0.35 10.86 -4.15
N ALA A 72 -1.14 10.04 -3.47
CA ALA A 72 -1.20 8.60 -3.69
C ALA A 72 -2.64 8.14 -3.80
N CYS A 73 -2.82 7.10 -4.60
CA CYS A 73 -4.01 6.28 -4.60
C CYS A 73 -3.74 5.04 -3.77
N ILE A 74 -4.68 4.67 -2.91
CA ILE A 74 -4.51 3.54 -2.02
C ILE A 74 -5.73 2.63 -2.16
N ILE A 75 -5.46 1.38 -2.46
CA ILE A 75 -6.44 0.30 -2.41
C ILE A 75 -6.09 -0.56 -1.21
N ASP A 76 -7.06 -0.73 -0.32
CA ASP A 76 -6.94 -1.50 0.90
C ASP A 76 -7.87 -2.71 0.80
N ASN A 77 -7.28 -3.89 0.75
CA ASN A 77 -7.96 -5.15 0.52
C ASN A 77 -8.02 -5.93 1.82
N TYR A 78 -9.22 -6.35 2.20
CA TYR A 78 -9.49 -7.19 3.37
C TYR A 78 -10.24 -8.45 2.94
N LEU A 79 -10.39 -9.41 3.84
CA LEU A 79 -11.22 -10.61 3.60
C LEU A 79 -12.66 -10.29 3.15
N GLU A 80 -13.22 -9.18 3.63
CA GLU A 80 -14.63 -8.81 3.38
C GLU A 80 -14.81 -7.84 2.19
N GLY A 81 -13.73 -7.43 1.53
CA GLY A 81 -13.79 -6.56 0.34
C GLY A 81 -12.65 -5.56 0.24
N SER A 82 -12.78 -4.61 -0.67
CA SER A 82 -11.76 -3.61 -0.96
C SER A 82 -12.27 -2.19 -0.74
N LYS A 83 -11.38 -1.28 -0.33
CA LYS A 83 -11.68 0.15 -0.16
C LYS A 83 -10.67 1.00 -0.90
N PHE A 84 -11.16 2.10 -1.45
CA PHE A 84 -10.32 3.15 -2.02
C PHE A 84 -10.21 4.34 -1.06
N TYR A 85 -9.02 4.94 -1.01
CA TYR A 85 -8.80 6.25 -0.41
C TYR A 85 -7.59 6.97 -1.00
N LEU A 86 -7.55 8.30 -0.81
CA LEU A 86 -6.45 9.14 -1.24
C LEU A 86 -5.48 9.41 -0.10
N GLY A 87 -4.20 9.45 -0.45
CA GLY A 87 -3.11 9.86 0.40
C GLY A 87 -2.47 11.15 -0.10
N HIS A 88 -1.90 11.92 0.82
CA HIS A 88 -0.98 13.02 0.49
C HIS A 88 0.28 12.95 1.34
N VAL A 89 1.44 13.15 0.70
CA VAL A 89 2.74 13.06 1.34
C VAL A 89 3.07 14.39 2.01
N VAL A 90 3.30 14.37 3.32
CA VAL A 90 3.77 15.51 4.11
C VAL A 90 4.88 15.04 5.03
N ASN A 91 6.07 15.63 4.90
CA ASN A 91 7.24 15.31 5.72
C ASN A 91 7.56 13.80 5.77
N GLY A 92 7.53 13.13 4.61
CA GLY A 92 7.85 11.71 4.49
C GLY A 92 6.82 10.75 5.08
N LYS A 93 5.57 11.20 5.26
CA LYS A 93 4.44 10.39 5.72
C LYS A 93 3.26 10.59 4.79
N VAL A 94 2.46 9.55 4.60
CA VAL A 94 1.20 9.66 3.83
C VAL A 94 0.06 9.87 4.80
N TYR A 95 -0.65 10.99 4.66
CA TYR A 95 -1.87 11.28 5.40
C TYR A 95 -3.06 10.95 4.50
N THR A 96 -3.94 10.07 4.96
CA THR A 96 -5.08 9.61 4.18
C THR A 96 -6.34 10.40 4.51
N ASP A 97 -7.30 10.43 3.58
CA ASP A 97 -8.65 10.95 3.81
C ASP A 97 -9.49 10.07 4.77
N ARG A 98 -8.94 8.94 5.22
CA ARG A 98 -9.48 8.03 6.23
C ARG A 98 -8.91 8.26 7.64
N TYR A 99 -8.19 9.36 7.86
CA TYR A 99 -7.54 9.69 9.14
C TYR A 99 -6.48 8.68 9.57
N THR A 100 -5.84 8.03 8.60
CA THR A 100 -4.70 7.15 8.81
C THR A 100 -3.41 7.88 8.41
N VAL A 101 -2.33 7.64 9.13
CA VAL A 101 -0.99 8.09 8.76
C VAL A 101 -0.12 6.88 8.48
N LEU A 102 0.41 6.81 7.25
CA LEU A 102 1.33 5.76 6.82
C LEU A 102 2.78 6.23 6.93
N THR A 103 3.64 5.37 7.47
CA THR A 103 5.07 5.63 7.63
C THR A 103 5.88 4.41 7.20
N VAL A 104 6.89 4.61 6.36
CA VAL A 104 7.80 3.55 5.93
C VAL A 104 9.05 3.51 6.81
N ASP A 105 9.53 2.31 7.11
CA ASP A 105 10.85 2.08 7.71
C ASP A 105 11.46 0.79 7.15
N GLY A 106 12.44 0.96 6.26
CA GLY A 106 13.01 -0.16 5.52
C GLY A 106 11.94 -0.86 4.69
N ASP A 107 11.68 -2.13 5.02
CA ASP A 107 10.75 -2.99 4.31
C ASP A 107 9.41 -3.16 5.07
N PHE A 108 9.12 -2.26 6.01
CA PHE A 108 7.87 -2.21 6.76
C PHE A 108 7.11 -0.90 6.50
N LEU A 109 5.79 -1.01 6.46
CA LEU A 109 4.85 0.10 6.40
C LEU A 109 3.98 0.09 7.65
N GLY A 110 4.06 1.13 8.46
CA GLY A 110 3.20 1.33 9.62
C GLY A 110 1.98 2.17 9.24
N SER A 111 0.79 1.66 9.54
CA SER A 111 -0.49 2.33 9.44
C SER A 111 -0.97 2.71 10.82
N THR A 112 -1.09 4.01 11.07
CA THR A 112 -1.46 4.54 12.39
C THR A 112 -2.77 5.29 12.31
N SER A 113 -3.67 5.00 13.24
CA SER A 113 -4.99 5.60 13.30
C SER A 113 -5.42 5.82 14.75
N VAL A 114 -6.45 6.63 14.94
CA VAL A 114 -7.12 6.75 16.24
C VAL A 114 -8.51 6.14 16.08
N TYR A 115 -8.78 5.09 16.86
CA TYR A 115 -10.08 4.42 16.90
C TYR A 115 -10.50 4.27 18.35
N ASN A 116 -11.74 4.66 18.68
CA ASN A 116 -12.26 4.64 20.06
C ASN A 116 -11.35 5.35 21.10
N ASN A 117 -10.74 6.49 20.72
CA ASN A 117 -9.76 7.24 21.53
C ASN A 117 -8.46 6.47 21.85
N GLU A 118 -8.22 5.35 21.18
CA GLU A 118 -6.98 4.57 21.30
C GLU A 118 -6.14 4.73 20.03
N ALA A 119 -4.84 4.95 20.22
CA ALA A 119 -3.89 4.94 19.14
C ALA A 119 -3.66 3.49 18.70
N ASN A 120 -3.91 3.22 17.42
CA ASN A 120 -3.69 1.93 16.80
C ASN A 120 -2.48 2.03 15.88
N LEU A 121 -1.66 0.99 15.89
CA LEU A 121 -0.57 0.79 14.95
C LEU A 121 -0.75 -0.60 14.36
N TYR A 122 -0.91 -0.64 13.04
CA TYR A 122 -0.91 -1.85 12.25
C TYR A 122 0.28 -1.83 11.31
N ALA A 123 0.89 -2.98 11.06
CA ALA A 123 2.10 -3.07 10.25
C ALA A 123 1.85 -3.95 9.02
N TYR A 124 2.42 -3.54 7.90
CA TYR A 124 2.57 -4.34 6.70
C TYR A 124 4.06 -4.49 6.42
N ALA A 125 4.43 -5.49 5.63
CA ALA A 125 5.82 -5.70 5.25
C ALA A 125 5.98 -6.08 3.78
N HIS A 126 7.23 -6.02 3.34
CA HIS A 126 7.73 -6.60 2.10
C HIS A 126 6.88 -6.23 0.89
N PRO A 127 6.91 -4.95 0.46
CA PRO A 127 6.09 -4.51 -0.65
C PRO A 127 6.38 -5.33 -1.90
N HIS A 128 5.33 -5.90 -2.45
CA HIS A 128 5.29 -6.64 -3.70
C HIS A 128 5.16 -5.68 -4.90
N PRO A 129 5.44 -6.16 -6.12
CA PRO A 129 5.05 -5.46 -7.33
C PRO A 129 3.56 -5.09 -7.30
N LEU A 130 3.22 -3.90 -7.79
CA LEU A 130 1.83 -3.54 -7.98
C LEU A 130 1.21 -4.39 -9.07
N ILE A 131 0.01 -4.90 -8.81
CA ILE A 131 -0.86 -5.50 -9.81
C ILE A 131 -1.78 -4.40 -10.34
N ASN A 132 -1.90 -4.28 -11.65
CA ASN A 132 -2.86 -3.35 -12.25
C ASN A 132 -4.29 -3.83 -11.93
N PRO A 133 -5.08 -3.07 -11.13
CA PRO A 133 -6.42 -3.49 -10.73
C PRO A 133 -7.43 -3.49 -11.89
N GLU A 134 -7.14 -2.86 -13.03
CA GLU A 134 -8.02 -2.91 -14.21
C GLU A 134 -8.03 -4.29 -14.88
N VAL A 135 -6.92 -5.04 -14.77
CA VAL A 135 -6.73 -6.34 -15.42
C VAL A 135 -6.46 -7.49 -14.43
N ALA A 136 -6.42 -7.19 -13.13
CA ALA A 136 -6.23 -8.18 -12.09
C ALA A 136 -7.37 -9.20 -12.10
N ALA A 137 -7.04 -10.47 -12.38
CA ALA A 137 -8.01 -11.56 -12.42
C ALA A 137 -8.27 -12.11 -11.01
N PHE A 138 -9.54 -12.26 -10.68
CA PHE A 138 -10.06 -12.88 -9.46
C PHE A 138 -10.84 -14.15 -9.81
N HIS A 139 -10.74 -15.15 -8.94
CA HIS A 139 -11.58 -16.34 -8.98
C HIS A 139 -12.49 -16.32 -7.75
N ILE A 140 -13.72 -15.84 -7.92
CA ILE A 140 -14.75 -15.95 -6.90
C ILE A 140 -15.65 -17.11 -7.31
N ASP A 141 -15.75 -18.14 -6.46
CA ASP A 141 -16.58 -19.34 -6.69
C ASP A 141 -16.35 -20.01 -8.07
N SER A 142 -15.10 -19.99 -8.56
CA SER A 142 -14.70 -20.52 -9.88
C SER A 142 -15.25 -19.77 -11.10
N VAL A 143 -15.83 -18.58 -10.91
CA VAL A 143 -16.20 -17.68 -12.01
C VAL A 143 -15.03 -16.71 -12.26
N PRO A 144 -14.39 -16.76 -13.44
CA PRO A 144 -13.40 -15.76 -13.81
C PRO A 144 -14.06 -14.38 -13.82
N SER A 145 -13.48 -13.46 -13.06
CA SER A 145 -13.89 -12.06 -13.03
C SER A 145 -12.65 -11.19 -12.81
N THR A 146 -12.76 -9.90 -13.08
CA THR A 146 -11.70 -8.93 -12.81
C THR A 146 -11.96 -8.20 -11.50
N PHE A 147 -10.92 -7.61 -10.91
CA PHE A 147 -11.10 -6.72 -9.75
C PHE A 147 -12.09 -5.59 -10.07
N ALA A 148 -11.98 -5.00 -11.27
CA ALA A 148 -12.86 -3.92 -11.69
C ALA A 148 -14.34 -4.30 -11.80
N GLU A 149 -14.63 -5.54 -12.16
CA GLU A 149 -16.00 -6.06 -12.18
C GLU A 149 -16.57 -6.28 -10.77
N ASN A 150 -15.72 -6.71 -9.82
CA ASN A 150 -16.15 -7.01 -8.45
C ASN A 150 -16.19 -5.77 -7.55
N TYR A 151 -15.36 -4.76 -7.81
CA TYR A 151 -15.22 -3.56 -6.98
C TYR A 151 -15.35 -2.27 -7.83
N PRO A 152 -16.49 -2.05 -8.51
CA PRO A 152 -16.69 -0.85 -9.32
C PRO A 152 -16.65 0.44 -8.49
N ASP A 153 -17.04 0.37 -7.22
CA ASP A 153 -17.01 1.45 -6.24
C ASP A 153 -15.59 1.83 -5.78
N VAL A 154 -14.61 0.94 -5.96
CA VAL A 154 -13.18 1.21 -5.81
C VAL A 154 -12.59 1.75 -7.11
N MET A 155 -12.95 1.14 -8.25
CA MET A 155 -12.33 1.48 -9.54
C MET A 155 -12.77 2.83 -10.11
N GLN A 156 -14.03 3.21 -9.94
CA GLN A 156 -14.50 4.51 -10.41
C GLN A 156 -13.71 5.68 -9.77
N PRO A 157 -13.54 5.76 -8.43
CA PRO A 157 -12.75 6.82 -7.84
C PRO A 157 -11.24 6.65 -8.09
N PHE A 158 -10.72 5.43 -8.26
CA PHE A 158 -9.35 5.19 -8.68
C PHE A 158 -9.05 5.86 -10.03
N GLN A 159 -9.88 5.61 -11.05
CA GLN A 159 -9.72 6.24 -12.35
C GLN A 159 -9.91 7.75 -12.29
N ALA A 160 -10.92 8.23 -11.55
CA ALA A 160 -11.19 9.66 -11.40
C ALA A 160 -10.06 10.43 -10.70
N ALA A 161 -9.30 9.77 -9.82
CA ALA A 161 -8.15 10.35 -9.14
C ALA A 161 -6.88 10.40 -10.02
N GLY A 162 -6.91 9.78 -11.21
CA GLY A 162 -5.76 9.69 -12.10
C GLY A 162 -4.63 8.86 -11.49
N CYS A 163 -5.00 7.74 -10.86
CA CYS A 163 -4.06 6.75 -10.37
C CYS A 163 -3.35 6.07 -11.55
N LEU A 164 -2.07 5.75 -11.36
CA LEU A 164 -1.22 5.21 -12.42
C LEU A 164 -0.65 3.85 -12.00
N THR A 165 -0.63 2.91 -12.94
CA THR A 165 -0.14 1.53 -12.70
C THR A 165 1.16 1.23 -13.43
N ASP A 166 1.51 2.06 -14.41
CA ASP A 166 2.64 1.87 -15.29
C ASP A 166 3.85 2.70 -14.86
N LEU A 167 4.98 2.46 -15.51
CA LEU A 167 6.16 3.31 -15.37
C LEU A 167 5.82 4.73 -15.84
N PRO A 168 6.44 5.77 -15.26
CA PRO A 168 6.26 7.13 -15.75
C PRO A 168 6.75 7.23 -17.20
N GLU A 169 6.00 7.97 -18.03
CA GLU A 169 6.38 8.32 -19.41
C GLU A 169 7.49 9.39 -19.48
#